data_AF-A0AAV4JRB5-F1
#
_entry.id   AF-A0AAV4JRB5-F1
#
_cell.length_a   1.000
_cell.length_b   1.000
_cell.length_c   1.000
_cell.angle_alpha   90.00
_cell.angle_beta   90.00
_cell.angle_gamma   90.00
#
_symmetry.space_group_name_H-M   'P 1'
#
loop_
_entity.id
_entity.type
_entity.pdbx_description
1 polymer ?
#
loop_
_entity_poly.entity_id
_entity_poly.type
_entity_poly.pdbx_seq_one_letter_code
_entity_poly.pdbx_strand_id
1 'polypeptide(L)'
;MATPSRQAMDNVECCFKNCQKTSKVLKPGDARVNIRAFEPKTKQAMVVNWKEGGAATFHPSCWAELYKATKTSSPSISLSDVERSMILDANKTAEYHDSDAAISQAAENIVRILRQSRYCIAFTGAGISTAAGIGDFRGIDGKWTERDKVKNYGA
;
A
#
# COMPACT_ATOMS: atom_id res chain seq x y z
N MET A 1 4.80 23.80 -1.58
CA MET A 1 4.82 22.83 -0.46
C MET A 1 5.87 21.80 -0.79
N ALA A 2 6.87 21.61 0.07
CA ALA A 2 8.04 20.79 -0.21
C ALA A 2 7.63 19.32 -0.37
N THR A 3 7.99 18.71 -1.49
CA THR A 3 8.05 17.26 -1.63
C THR A 3 8.88 16.72 -0.47
N PRO A 4 8.42 15.74 0.31
CA PRO A 4 9.28 15.14 1.31
C PRO A 4 10.47 14.58 0.53
N SER A 5 11.65 15.13 0.79
CA SER A 5 12.89 14.55 0.33
C SER A 5 12.92 13.09 0.77
N ARG A 6 13.69 12.22 0.09
CA ARG A 6 14.00 10.85 0.53
C ARG A 6 14.56 10.75 1.98
N GLN A 7 14.70 11.86 2.70
CA GLN A 7 15.20 11.91 4.07
C GLN A 7 14.12 11.46 5.06
N ALA A 8 14.47 10.43 5.82
CA ALA A 8 13.85 9.94 7.05
C ALA A 8 12.42 9.42 6.92
N MET A 9 12.26 8.23 6.31
CA MET A 9 11.21 7.35 6.84
C MET A 9 11.71 6.79 8.17
N ASP A 10 10.94 6.99 9.24
CA ASP A 10 11.18 6.31 10.49
C ASP A 10 10.90 4.81 10.33
N ASN A 11 11.47 4.01 11.23
CA ASN A 11 11.10 2.62 11.40
C ASN A 11 9.58 2.50 11.60
N VAL A 12 8.91 1.71 10.75
CA VAL A 12 7.46 1.51 10.83
C VAL A 12 7.15 0.09 11.27
N GLU A 13 6.25 -0.08 12.22
CA GLU A 13 5.79 -1.42 12.59
C GLU A 13 4.73 -1.95 11.61
N CYS A 14 4.83 -3.24 11.28
CA CYS A 14 3.80 -3.98 10.58
C CYS A 14 2.49 -3.93 11.37
N CYS A 15 1.43 -3.46 10.72
CA CYS A 15 0.13 -3.25 11.33
C CYS A 15 -0.67 -4.55 11.52
N PHE A 16 -0.16 -5.71 11.08
CA PHE A 16 -0.81 -6.99 11.36
C PHE A 16 -0.43 -7.48 12.77
N LYS A 17 -1.41 -7.54 13.69
CA LYS A 17 -1.15 -7.92 15.09
C LYS A 17 -0.50 -9.30 15.23
N ASN A 18 -0.93 -10.23 14.37
CA ASN A 18 -0.45 -11.61 14.35
C ASN A 18 0.77 -11.79 13.44
N CYS A 19 1.50 -10.72 13.11
CA CYS A 19 2.73 -10.80 12.34
C CYS A 19 3.76 -11.73 13.01
N GLN A 20 4.09 -12.83 12.34
CA GLN A 20 5.05 -13.85 12.79
C GLN A 20 6.48 -13.63 12.26
N LYS A 21 6.76 -12.50 11.61
CA LYS A 21 8.12 -12.16 11.17
C LYS A 21 9.03 -11.91 12.37
N THR A 22 10.29 -12.32 12.23
CA THR A 22 11.33 -12.16 13.26
C THR A 22 11.46 -10.70 13.71
N SER A 23 11.41 -9.76 12.76
CA SER A 23 11.24 -8.34 13.04
C SER A 23 9.82 -7.93 12.66
N LYS A 24 9.13 -7.22 13.57
CA LYS A 24 7.88 -6.51 13.24
C LYS A 24 8.13 -5.14 12.63
N VAL A 25 9.36 -4.65 12.75
CA VAL A 25 9.80 -3.35 12.25
C VAL A 25 10.25 -3.47 10.80
N LEU A 26 9.67 -2.63 9.94
CA LEU A 26 10.05 -2.35 8.57
C LEU A 26 10.97 -1.14 8.56
N LYS A 27 12.17 -1.32 8.03
CA LYS A 27 13.19 -0.27 7.92
C LYS A 27 13.04 0.47 6.59
N PRO A 28 13.64 1.66 6.46
CA PRO A 28 13.85 2.28 5.15
C PRO A 28 14.53 1.29 4.19
N GLY A 29 14.00 1.19 2.97
CA GLY A 29 14.48 0.27 1.95
C GLY A 29 13.93 -1.16 2.03
N ASP A 30 13.17 -1.50 3.07
CA ASP A 30 12.45 -2.79 3.13
C ASP A 30 11.23 -2.79 2.21
N ALA A 31 10.96 -3.96 1.64
CA ALA A 31 9.73 -4.20 0.90
C ALA A 31 8.52 -4.13 1.85
N ARG A 32 7.45 -3.46 1.42
CA ARG A 32 6.25 -3.24 2.23
C ARG A 32 5.03 -2.97 1.37
N VAL A 33 3.87 -3.03 2.00
CA VAL A 33 2.60 -2.63 1.40
C VAL A 33 1.98 -1.54 2.26
N ASN A 34 1.65 -0.42 1.64
CA ASN A 34 0.92 0.68 2.25
C ASN A 34 -0.52 0.66 1.73
N ILE A 35 -1.47 0.85 2.63
CA ILE A 35 -2.89 0.88 2.29
C ILE A 35 -3.63 1.97 3.06
N ARG A 36 -4.82 2.33 2.56
CA ARG A 36 -5.74 3.21 3.26
C ARG A 36 -7.20 2.81 3.02
N ALA A 37 -7.84 2.29 4.05
CA ALA A 37 -9.27 1.99 4.08
C ALA A 37 -10.11 3.23 4.44
N PHE A 38 -11.42 3.04 4.58
CA PHE A 38 -12.31 4.00 5.25
C PHE A 38 -12.24 3.84 6.78
N GLU A 39 -12.68 4.85 7.54
CA GLU A 39 -12.75 4.73 9.00
C GLU A 39 -14.05 4.05 9.47
N PRO A 40 -13.97 3.04 10.35
CA PRO A 40 -15.15 2.38 10.88
C PRO A 40 -15.90 3.29 11.86
N LYS A 41 -17.23 3.38 11.73
CA LYS A 41 -18.09 4.18 12.61
C LYS A 41 -18.08 3.75 14.07
N THR A 42 -17.77 2.47 14.33
CA THR A 42 -17.72 1.89 15.67
C THR A 42 -16.35 1.31 15.95
N LYS A 43 -15.83 1.57 17.15
CA LYS A 43 -14.59 0.95 17.63
C LYS A 43 -14.85 -0.53 17.87
N GLN A 44 -14.07 -1.39 17.22
CA GLN A 44 -14.15 -2.83 17.35
C GLN A 44 -12.75 -3.42 17.47
N ALA A 45 -12.63 -4.57 18.13
CA ALA A 45 -11.37 -5.30 18.16
C ALA A 45 -11.08 -5.85 16.75
N MET A 46 -9.98 -5.40 16.16
CA MET A 46 -9.55 -5.74 14.80
C MET A 46 -8.20 -6.47 14.82
N VAL A 47 -7.91 -7.30 13.83
CA VAL A 47 -6.60 -7.98 13.70
C VAL A 47 -5.53 -7.06 13.11
N VAL A 48 -5.94 -5.96 12.48
CA VAL A 48 -5.09 -4.87 12.01
C VAL A 48 -5.06 -3.73 13.03
N ASN A 49 -3.86 -3.20 13.27
CA ASN A 49 -3.61 -1.93 13.95
C ASN A 49 -3.82 -0.77 12.95
N TRP A 50 -5.08 -0.40 12.71
CA TRP A 50 -5.41 0.73 11.85
C TRP A 50 -4.95 2.04 12.48
N LYS A 51 -4.30 2.88 11.67
CA LYS A 51 -3.92 4.26 12.02
C LYS A 51 -5.04 5.23 11.61
N GLU A 52 -4.86 6.49 11.97
CA GLU A 52 -5.73 7.59 11.55
C GLU A 52 -5.93 7.61 10.03
N GLY A 53 -7.13 7.97 9.60
CA GLY A 53 -7.54 7.98 8.19
C GLY A 53 -7.66 6.59 7.57
N GLY A 54 -7.69 5.52 8.38
CA GLY A 54 -7.74 4.13 7.91
C GLY A 54 -6.42 3.64 7.30
N ALA A 55 -5.30 4.30 7.58
CA ALA A 55 -3.99 3.91 7.04
C ALA A 55 -3.41 2.68 7.75
N ALA A 56 -2.68 1.84 7.01
CA ALA A 56 -1.91 0.74 7.58
C ALA A 56 -0.73 0.35 6.68
N THR A 57 0.33 -0.18 7.29
CA THR A 57 1.57 -0.63 6.62
C THR A 57 1.88 -2.06 7.00
N PHE A 58 2.29 -2.89 6.05
CA PHE A 58 2.52 -4.31 6.26
C PHE A 58 3.80 -4.82 5.61
N HIS A 59 4.36 -5.91 6.16
CA HIS A 59 5.20 -6.79 5.35
C HIS A 59 4.38 -7.34 4.16
N PRO A 60 4.99 -7.53 2.97
CA PRO A 60 4.27 -8.04 1.80
C PRO A 60 3.56 -9.37 2.05
N SER A 61 4.21 -10.28 2.78
CA SER A 61 3.60 -11.58 3.12
C SER A 61 2.44 -11.45 4.10
N CYS A 62 2.51 -10.51 5.06
CA CYS A 62 1.43 -10.30 6.03
C CYS A 62 0.19 -9.73 5.35
N TRP A 63 0.37 -8.78 4.42
CA TRP A 63 -0.73 -8.27 3.61
C TRP A 63 -1.35 -9.37 2.73
N ALA A 64 -0.51 -10.17 2.06
CA ALA A 64 -0.98 -11.26 1.22
C ALA A 64 -1.80 -12.31 2.01
N GLU A 65 -1.35 -12.66 3.21
CA GLU A 65 -2.06 -13.58 4.10
C GLU A 65 -3.42 -12.99 4.55
N LEU A 66 -3.41 -11.73 4.99
CA LEU A 66 -4.61 -11.02 5.43
C LEU A 66 -5.64 -10.90 4.29
N TYR A 67 -5.21 -10.50 3.10
CA TYR A 67 -6.09 -10.40 1.94
C TYR A 67 -6.63 -11.77 1.53
N LYS A 68 -5.80 -12.83 1.57
CA LYS A 68 -6.25 -14.20 1.31
C LYS A 68 -7.35 -14.64 2.28
N ALA A 69 -7.27 -14.25 3.55
CA ALA A 69 -8.31 -14.55 4.54
C ALA A 69 -9.68 -13.91 4.17
N THR A 70 -9.69 -12.78 3.45
CA THR A 70 -10.94 -12.16 2.96
C THR A 70 -11.67 -12.94 1.87
N LYS A 71 -10.99 -13.87 1.19
CA LYS A 71 -11.54 -14.66 0.08
C LYS A 71 -11.79 -16.12 0.43
N THR A 72 -11.31 -16.57 1.59
CA THR A 72 -11.35 -17.99 1.98
C THR A 72 -12.57 -18.26 2.85
N SER A 73 -13.27 -19.37 2.61
CA SER A 73 -14.47 -19.77 3.40
C SER A 73 -14.13 -20.19 4.83
N SER A 74 -12.97 -20.82 5.05
CA SER A 74 -12.46 -21.20 6.38
C SER A 74 -11.04 -20.66 6.58
N PRO A 75 -10.89 -19.36 6.89
CA PRO A 75 -9.58 -18.73 7.02
C PRO A 75 -8.91 -19.05 8.37
N SER A 76 -7.58 -19.07 8.41
CA SER A 76 -6.80 -19.10 9.65
C SER A 76 -6.91 -17.81 10.46
N ILE A 77 -7.24 -16.70 9.79
CA ILE A 77 -7.46 -15.38 10.38
C ILE A 77 -8.96 -15.11 10.41
N SER A 78 -9.52 -14.96 11.62
CA SER A 78 -10.90 -14.53 11.80
C SER A 78 -11.01 -13.02 11.62
N LEU A 79 -11.88 -12.57 10.71
CA LEU A 79 -12.12 -11.16 10.40
C LEU A 79 -13.59 -10.83 10.63
N SER A 80 -13.87 -9.69 11.26
CA SER A 80 -15.23 -9.15 11.30
C SER A 80 -15.66 -8.71 9.90
N ASP A 81 -16.97 -8.59 9.67
CA ASP A 81 -17.50 -8.15 8.37
C ASP A 81 -17.01 -6.75 7.99
N VAL A 82 -16.90 -5.86 8.99
CA VAL A 82 -16.36 -4.50 8.81
C VAL A 82 -14.89 -4.57 8.40
N GLU A 83 -14.06 -5.33 9.12
CA GLU A 83 -12.63 -5.41 8.82
C GLU A 83 -12.38 -6.09 7.46
N ARG A 84 -13.18 -7.11 7.11
CA ARG A 84 -13.16 -7.72 5.77
C ARG A 84 -13.47 -6.69 4.68
N SER A 85 -14.50 -5.88 4.87
CA SER A 85 -14.86 -4.80 3.94
C SER A 85 -13.75 -3.76 3.80
N MET A 86 -13.15 -3.34 4.92
CA MET A 86 -12.02 -2.41 4.94
C MET A 86 -10.81 -2.95 4.15
N ILE A 87 -10.44 -4.21 4.37
CA ILE A 87 -9.31 -4.85 3.66
C ILE A 87 -9.59 -4.96 2.16
N LEU A 88 -10.82 -5.37 1.77
CA LEU A 88 -11.21 -5.47 0.37
C LEU A 88 -11.20 -4.12 -0.34
N ASP A 89 -11.64 -3.06 0.34
CA ASP A 89 -11.63 -1.70 -0.19
C ASP A 89 -10.20 -1.16 -0.33
N ALA A 90 -9.42 -1.27 0.75
CA ALA A 90 -8.00 -0.89 0.80
C ALA A 90 -7.15 -1.56 -0.29
N ASN A 91 -7.45 -2.81 -0.66
CA ASN A 91 -6.71 -3.52 -1.69
C ASN A 91 -6.84 -2.87 -3.09
N LYS A 92 -7.89 -2.08 -3.35
CA LYS A 92 -8.08 -1.42 -4.65
C LYS A 92 -7.00 -0.37 -4.94
N THR A 93 -6.41 0.20 -3.89
CA THR A 93 -5.40 1.27 -3.96
C THR A 93 -4.18 0.94 -3.11
N ALA A 94 -3.89 -0.35 -2.91
CA ALA A 94 -2.71 -0.78 -2.18
C ALA A 94 -1.45 -0.41 -2.95
N GLU A 95 -0.53 0.29 -2.27
CA GLU A 95 0.77 0.66 -2.81
C GLU A 95 1.83 -0.36 -2.39
N TYR A 96 2.49 -0.96 -3.38
CA TYR A 96 3.53 -1.95 -3.18
C TYR A 96 4.89 -1.27 -3.34
N HIS A 97 5.73 -1.40 -2.33
CA HIS A 97 7.09 -0.92 -2.36
C HIS A 97 8.03 -2.12 -2.37
N ASP A 98 8.84 -2.23 -3.41
CA ASP A 98 9.92 -3.19 -3.49
C ASP A 98 11.08 -2.78 -2.57
N SER A 99 11.91 -3.75 -2.20
CA SER A 99 13.13 -3.46 -1.44
C SER A 99 14.15 -2.74 -2.33
N ASP A 100 15.08 -2.01 -1.72
CA ASP A 100 16.14 -1.31 -2.45
C ASP A 100 16.98 -2.25 -3.34
N ALA A 101 17.21 -3.47 -2.88
CA ALA A 101 17.89 -4.50 -3.66
C ALA A 101 17.08 -4.91 -4.90
N ALA A 102 15.77 -5.12 -4.76
CA ALA A 102 14.89 -5.45 -5.88
C ALA A 102 14.77 -4.29 -6.88
N ILE A 103 14.68 -3.04 -6.38
CA ILE A 103 14.68 -1.84 -7.22
C ILE A 103 15.98 -1.72 -8.02
N SER A 104 17.13 -1.94 -7.37
CA SER A 104 18.44 -1.89 -8.03
C SER A 104 18.53 -2.93 -9.13
N GLN A 105 18.09 -4.16 -8.86
CA GLN A 105 18.07 -5.23 -9.85
C GLN A 105 17.13 -4.93 -11.03
N ALA A 106 15.95 -4.37 -10.75
CA ALA A 106 15.00 -3.97 -11.79
C ALA A 106 15.55 -2.84 -12.67
N ALA A 107 16.26 -1.87 -12.07
CA ALA A 107 16.91 -0.78 -12.78
C ALA A 107 17.99 -1.30 -13.74
N GLU A 108 18.85 -2.21 -13.30
CA GLU A 108 19.85 -2.86 -14.15
C GLU A 108 19.21 -3.59 -15.34
N ASN A 109 18.10 -4.30 -15.09
CA ASN A 109 17.36 -4.99 -16.13
C ASN A 109 16.78 -4.02 -17.17
N ILE A 110 16.19 -2.89 -16.72
CA ILE A 110 15.69 -1.84 -17.61
C ILE A 110 16.83 -1.25 -18.45
N VAL A 111 17.99 -0.96 -17.85
CA VAL A 111 19.17 -0.45 -18.59
C VAL A 111 19.57 -1.40 -19.71
N ARG A 112 19.59 -2.71 -19.44
CA ARG A 112 19.88 -3.74 -20.45
C ARG A 112 18.86 -3.71 -21.59
N ILE A 113 17.56 -3.68 -21.27
CA ILE A 113 16.49 -3.63 -22.27
C ILE A 113 16.61 -2.37 -23.13
N LEU A 114 16.85 -1.21 -22.52
CA LEU A 114 16.99 0.07 -23.23
C LEU A 114 18.18 0.04 -24.21
N ARG A 115 19.33 -0.49 -23.80
CA ARG A 115 20.52 -0.61 -24.66
C ARG A 115 20.32 -1.55 -25.85
N GLN A 116 19.48 -2.57 -25.70
CA GLN A 116 19.18 -3.54 -26.76
C GLN A 116 18.03 -3.10 -27.66
N SER A 117 17.27 -2.08 -27.25
CA SER A 117 16.09 -1.62 -27.98
C SER A 117 16.48 -0.76 -29.17
N ARG A 118 15.99 -1.12 -30.36
CA ARG A 118 16.11 -0.26 -31.56
C ARG A 118 15.22 0.98 -31.47
N TYR A 119 14.06 0.85 -30.83
CA TYR A 119 13.10 1.93 -30.59
C TYR A 119 12.56 1.81 -29.17
N CYS A 120 12.67 2.87 -28.39
CA CYS A 120 12.14 2.94 -27.02
C CYS A 120 10.96 3.91 -26.98
N ILE A 121 9.81 3.44 -26.51
CA ILE A 121 8.60 4.25 -26.33
C ILE A 121 8.17 4.13 -24.88
N ALA A 122 7.93 5.25 -24.22
CA ALA A 122 7.46 5.30 -22.84
C ALA A 122 6.03 5.85 -22.80
N PHE A 123 5.13 5.11 -22.16
CA PHE A 123 3.77 5.56 -21.86
C PHE A 123 3.74 6.10 -20.45
N THR A 124 3.27 7.34 -20.29
CA THR A 124 3.22 8.02 -18.98
C THR A 124 1.79 8.36 -18.62
N GLY A 125 1.53 8.47 -17.31
CA GLY A 125 0.23 8.86 -16.76
C GLY A 125 0.43 9.81 -15.58
N ALA A 126 -0.66 10.12 -14.86
CA ALA A 126 -0.64 11.12 -13.79
C ALA A 126 0.41 10.86 -12.69
N GLY A 127 0.74 9.59 -12.44
CA GLY A 127 1.69 9.19 -11.39
C GLY A 127 3.07 9.82 -11.51
N ILE A 128 3.56 10.16 -12.70
CA ILE A 128 4.89 10.81 -12.84
C ILE A 128 4.89 12.28 -12.39
N SER A 129 3.72 12.90 -12.25
CA SER A 129 3.57 14.32 -11.88
C SER A 129 3.31 14.53 -10.39
N THR A 130 3.11 13.46 -9.61
CA THR A 130 2.81 13.55 -8.17
C THR A 130 3.95 14.19 -7.38
N ALA A 131 5.20 13.91 -7.76
CA ALA A 131 6.38 14.52 -7.15
C ALA A 131 6.46 16.05 -7.34
N ALA A 132 5.79 16.58 -8.37
CA ALA A 132 5.64 18.01 -8.63
C ALA A 132 4.42 18.64 -7.92
N GLY A 133 3.74 17.89 -7.05
CA GLY A 133 2.57 18.34 -6.30
C GLY A 133 1.25 18.24 -7.08
N ILE A 134 1.24 17.61 -8.25
CA ILE A 134 0.01 17.36 -9.03
C ILE A 134 -0.50 15.96 -8.66
N GLY A 135 -1.55 15.91 -7.83
CA GLY A 135 -2.15 14.66 -7.39
C GLY A 135 -2.63 13.78 -8.55
N ASP A 136 -2.58 12.47 -8.35
CA ASP A 136 -3.08 11.52 -9.32
C ASP A 136 -4.60 11.30 -9.20
N PHE A 137 -5.11 10.36 -9.99
CA PHE A 137 -6.54 10.05 -10.03
C PHE A 137 -6.96 8.85 -9.17
N ARG A 138 -6.09 7.85 -8.99
CA ARG A 138 -6.46 6.52 -8.45
C ARG A 138 -5.42 5.90 -7.50
N GLY A 139 -4.41 6.66 -7.09
CA GLY A 139 -3.52 6.28 -6.01
C GLY A 139 -4.26 6.26 -4.67
N ILE A 140 -3.51 5.99 -3.60
CA ILE A 140 -4.04 5.91 -2.24
C ILE A 140 -4.82 7.17 -1.84
N ASP A 141 -4.39 8.34 -2.33
CA ASP A 141 -4.98 9.68 -2.13
C ASP A 141 -5.50 10.30 -3.45
N GLY A 142 -5.75 9.46 -4.45
CA GLY A 142 -6.15 9.91 -5.78
C GLY A 142 -7.51 10.60 -5.80
N LYS A 143 -7.69 11.58 -6.69
CA LYS A 143 -8.93 12.38 -6.78
C LYS A 143 -10.22 11.54 -6.85
N TRP A 144 -10.21 10.47 -7.64
CA TRP A 144 -11.38 9.59 -7.77
C TRP A 144 -11.49 8.60 -6.62
N THR A 145 -10.36 8.18 -6.04
CA THR A 145 -10.33 7.40 -4.80
C THR A 145 -11.05 8.15 -3.67
N GLU A 146 -10.72 9.42 -3.45
CA GLU A 146 -11.37 10.25 -2.42
C GLU A 146 -12.86 10.44 -2.68
N ARG A 147 -13.22 10.74 -3.93
CA ARG A 147 -14.62 10.91 -4.32
C ARG A 147 -15.44 9.63 -4.06
N ASP A 148 -14.89 8.47 -4.40
CA ASP A 148 -15.57 7.19 -4.20
C ASP A 148 -15.66 6.84 -2.71
N LYS A 149 -14.65 7.17 -1.89
CA LYS A 149 -14.71 7.03 -0.43
C LYS A 149 -15.83 7.87 0.17
N VAL A 150 -15.89 9.16 -0.16
CA VAL A 150 -16.95 10.07 0.31
C VAL A 150 -18.33 9.57 -0.10
N LYS A 151 -18.47 9.11 -1.34
CA LYS A 151 -19.74 8.59 -1.86
C LYS A 151 -20.19 7.32 -1.12
N ASN A 152 -19.28 6.41 -0.81
CA ASN A 152 -19.62 5.09 -0.26
C ASN A 152 -19.69 5.07 1.27
N TYR A 153 -18.91 5.90 1.95
CA TYR A 153 -18.72 5.83 3.41
C TYR A 153 -19.03 7.13 4.14
N GLY A 154 -19.17 8.26 3.42
CA GLY A 154 -19.35 9.59 3.99
C GLY A 154 -18.04 10.39 4.07
N ALA A 155 -18.17 11.67 4.40
CA ALA A 155 -17.04 12.57 4.67
C ALA A 155 -16.48 12.34 6.07
#